data_AF-A0A821ELQ2-F1
#
_entry.id   AF-A0A821ELQ2-F1
#
_cell.length_a   1.000
_cell.length_b   1.000
_cell.length_c   1.000
_cell.angle_alpha   90.00
_cell.angle_beta   90.00
_cell.angle_gamma   90.00
#
_symmetry.space_group_name_H-M   'P 1'
#
loop_
_entity.id
_entity.type
_entity.pdbx_description
1 polymer ?
#
loop_
_entity_poly.entity_id
_entity_poly.type
_entity_poly.pdbx_seq_one_letter_code
_entity_poly.pdbx_strand_id
1 'polypeptide(L)'
;LYIKNEEHVFTVVELTAETDFNVRQAATRFLTALLTNCTEELQDIILLIGRIGFSKLLHLLEDKLEIIRIDAVRLFQILVRGNWNIQGIVTGENCFERVLDILHNKRDSDDDLTIQDCLYVILNLLEDNPPNHRGFCGRTCFQGLCGFFEQDLIQERHWSTRKVTNVHLFLQIIRTLVSPTKSTENIVACQCKVKECVQVFCYNA
;
A
#
# COMPACT_ATOMS: atom_id res chain seq x y z
N LEU A 1 -26.89 -3.65 -14.34
CA LEU A 1 -25.48 -3.34 -14.04
C LEU A 1 -25.07 -4.23 -12.89
N TYR A 2 -23.93 -4.93 -13.00
CA TYR A 2 -23.48 -5.96 -12.06
C TYR A 2 -23.42 -5.47 -10.60
N ILE A 3 -22.97 -4.24 -10.40
CA ILE A 3 -22.88 -3.51 -9.12
C ILE A 3 -24.23 -3.13 -8.48
N LYS A 4 -25.37 -3.31 -9.17
CA LYS A 4 -26.69 -3.00 -8.59
C LYS A 4 -27.14 -4.03 -7.54
N ASN A 5 -26.52 -5.20 -7.50
CA ASN A 5 -26.78 -6.19 -6.48
C ASN A 5 -25.50 -6.39 -5.64
N GLU A 6 -25.56 -5.98 -4.38
CA GLU A 6 -24.46 -6.07 -3.41
C GLU A 6 -24.03 -7.52 -3.22
N GLU A 7 -24.96 -8.48 -3.28
CA GLU A 7 -24.67 -9.92 -3.14
C GLU A 7 -23.66 -10.38 -4.20
N HIS A 8 -23.73 -9.86 -5.43
CA HIS A 8 -22.78 -10.24 -6.48
C HIS A 8 -21.36 -9.80 -6.13
N VAL A 9 -21.21 -8.60 -5.55
CA VAL A 9 -19.90 -8.10 -5.11
C VAL A 9 -19.38 -8.94 -3.96
N PHE A 10 -20.25 -9.29 -3.00
CA PHE A 10 -19.88 -10.16 -1.88
C PHE A 10 -19.43 -11.54 -2.35
N THR A 11 -20.16 -12.15 -3.29
CA THR A 11 -19.75 -13.42 -3.89
C THR A 11 -18.38 -13.31 -4.55
N VAL A 12 -18.10 -12.25 -5.30
CA VAL A 12 -16.77 -12.06 -5.92
C VAL A 12 -15.68 -11.94 -4.85
N VAL A 13 -15.94 -11.21 -3.77
CA VAL A 13 -14.99 -11.10 -2.66
C VAL A 13 -14.77 -12.46 -2.00
N GLU A 14 -15.80 -13.28 -1.83
CA GLU A 14 -15.66 -14.65 -1.33
C GLU A 14 -14.84 -15.53 -2.29
N LEU A 15 -15.05 -15.40 -3.60
CA LEU A 15 -14.27 -16.11 -4.62
C LEU A 15 -12.78 -15.75 -4.59
N THR A 16 -12.41 -14.59 -4.05
CA THR A 16 -10.97 -14.27 -3.83
C THR A 16 -10.34 -15.14 -2.75
N ALA A 17 -11.11 -15.75 -1.85
CA ALA A 17 -10.60 -16.63 -0.81
C ALA A 17 -10.61 -18.12 -1.22
N GLU A 18 -11.03 -18.44 -2.45
CA GLU A 18 -11.08 -19.81 -2.95
C GLU A 18 -9.70 -20.43 -3.10
N THR A 19 -9.63 -21.76 -3.00
CA THR A 19 -8.36 -22.50 -3.07
C THR A 19 -7.79 -22.59 -4.49
N ASP A 20 -8.67 -22.65 -5.50
CA ASP A 20 -8.27 -22.74 -6.91
C ASP A 20 -7.60 -21.43 -7.38
N PHE A 21 -6.42 -21.57 -7.97
CA PHE A 21 -5.63 -20.44 -8.46
C PHE A 21 -6.37 -19.61 -9.52
N ASN A 22 -7.02 -20.27 -10.49
CA ASN A 22 -7.65 -19.58 -11.60
C ASN A 22 -8.88 -18.80 -11.12
N VAL A 23 -9.66 -19.40 -10.22
CA VAL A 23 -10.83 -18.74 -9.62
C VAL A 23 -10.39 -17.51 -8.83
N ARG A 24 -9.40 -17.67 -7.95
CA ARG A 24 -8.88 -16.59 -7.12
C ARG A 24 -8.31 -15.45 -7.96
N GLN A 25 -7.45 -15.75 -8.93
CA GLN A 25 -6.88 -14.75 -9.82
C GLN A 25 -7.94 -14.04 -10.66
N ALA A 26 -8.88 -14.78 -11.24
CA ALA A 26 -9.96 -14.20 -12.03
C ALA A 26 -10.83 -13.27 -11.18
N ALA A 27 -11.17 -13.67 -9.96
CA ALA A 27 -11.93 -12.85 -9.01
C ALA A 27 -11.18 -11.57 -8.64
N THR A 28 -9.89 -11.65 -8.29
CA THR A 28 -9.07 -10.46 -7.96
C THR A 28 -8.99 -9.48 -9.13
N ARG A 29 -8.73 -9.97 -10.35
CA ARG A 29 -8.66 -9.12 -11.55
C ARG A 29 -10.00 -8.52 -11.91
N PHE A 30 -11.07 -9.29 -11.80
CA PHE A 30 -12.42 -8.82 -12.06
C PHE A 30 -12.82 -7.72 -11.06
N LEU A 31 -12.56 -7.92 -9.77
CA LEU A 31 -12.80 -6.90 -8.74
C LEU A 31 -11.98 -5.62 -9.00
N THR A 32 -10.72 -5.77 -9.40
CA THR A 32 -9.85 -4.64 -9.79
C THR A 32 -10.42 -3.88 -10.99
N ALA A 33 -10.89 -4.59 -12.01
CA ALA A 33 -11.51 -3.98 -13.18
C ALA A 33 -12.80 -3.24 -12.83
N LEU A 34 -13.63 -3.79 -11.94
CA LEU A 34 -14.84 -3.12 -11.47
C LEU A 34 -14.49 -1.84 -10.69
N LEU A 35 -13.51 -1.90 -9.77
CA LEU A 35 -13.03 -0.75 -9.00
C LEU A 35 -12.46 0.36 -9.90
N THR A 36 -11.85 0.00 -11.03
CA THR A 36 -11.32 0.98 -11.99
C THR A 36 -12.43 1.76 -12.69
N ASN A 37 -13.60 1.15 -12.90
CA ASN A 37 -14.72 1.77 -13.61
C ASN A 37 -15.71 2.48 -12.69
N CYS A 38 -15.91 1.96 -11.46
CA CYS A 38 -16.92 2.45 -10.52
C CYS A 38 -16.34 2.49 -9.09
N THR A 39 -15.32 3.32 -8.87
CA THR A 39 -14.53 3.30 -7.62
C THR A 39 -15.38 3.60 -6.38
N GLU A 40 -16.08 4.73 -6.33
CA GLU A 40 -16.82 5.18 -5.13
C GLU A 40 -17.96 4.21 -4.78
N GLU A 41 -18.83 3.90 -5.73
CA GLU A 41 -19.97 2.98 -5.52
C GLU A 41 -19.51 1.60 -5.03
N LEU A 42 -18.42 1.06 -5.60
CA LEU A 42 -17.94 -0.26 -5.23
C LEU A 42 -17.18 -0.25 -3.90
N GLN A 43 -16.47 0.83 -3.57
CA GLN A 43 -15.86 1.01 -2.25
C GLN A 43 -16.92 1.01 -1.16
N ASP A 44 -18.04 1.70 -1.37
CA ASP A 44 -19.16 1.74 -0.43
C ASP A 44 -19.78 0.36 -0.22
N ILE A 45 -19.96 -0.43 -1.29
CA ILE A 45 -20.44 -1.82 -1.17
C ILE A 45 -19.43 -2.69 -0.43
N ILE A 46 -18.14 -2.63 -0.79
CA ILE A 46 -17.09 -3.43 -0.13
C ILE A 46 -16.96 -3.09 1.37
N LEU A 47 -17.20 -1.83 1.74
CA LEU A 47 -17.24 -1.42 3.15
C LEU A 47 -18.27 -2.21 3.98
N LEU A 48 -19.39 -2.63 3.37
CA LEU A 48 -20.45 -3.39 4.05
C LEU A 48 -20.02 -4.80 4.47
N ILE A 49 -18.98 -5.37 3.84
CA ILE A 49 -18.43 -6.69 4.19
C ILE A 49 -17.77 -6.65 5.59
N GLY A 50 -17.39 -5.46 6.05
CA GLY A 50 -16.79 -5.25 7.36
C GLY A 50 -15.39 -5.85 7.51
N ARG A 51 -14.86 -5.79 8.74
CA ARG A 51 -13.45 -6.14 9.04
C ARG A 51 -13.04 -7.54 8.63
N ILE A 52 -13.93 -8.52 8.81
CA ILE A 52 -13.65 -9.93 8.47
C ILE A 52 -13.43 -10.07 6.96
N GLY A 53 -14.20 -9.36 6.13
CA GLY A 53 -14.01 -9.32 4.67
C GLY A 53 -12.68 -8.72 4.27
N PHE A 54 -12.33 -7.57 4.84
CA PHE A 54 -11.04 -6.94 4.58
C PHE A 54 -9.86 -7.80 5.01
N SER A 55 -9.98 -8.54 6.12
CA SER A 55 -8.95 -9.48 6.56
C SER A 55 -8.72 -10.57 5.50
N LYS A 56 -9.79 -11.14 4.93
CA LYS A 56 -9.68 -12.10 3.81
C LYS A 56 -9.00 -11.50 2.58
N LEU A 57 -9.39 -10.28 2.18
CA LEU A 57 -8.75 -9.59 1.06
C LEU A 57 -7.27 -9.34 1.32
N LEU A 58 -6.88 -9.00 2.55
CA LEU A 58 -5.48 -8.76 2.90
C LEU A 58 -4.63 -10.04 2.89
N HIS A 59 -5.23 -11.22 3.11
CA HIS A 59 -4.49 -12.49 2.94
C HIS A 59 -4.03 -12.71 1.49
N LEU A 60 -4.63 -12.04 0.49
CA LEU A 60 -4.14 -12.08 -0.89
C LEU A 60 -2.73 -11.49 -1.03
N LEU A 61 -2.37 -10.51 -0.19
CA LEU A 61 -1.02 -9.94 -0.15
C LEU A 61 0.02 -10.94 0.40
N GLU A 62 -0.44 -11.96 1.13
CA GLU A 62 0.40 -13.02 1.71
C GLU A 62 0.32 -14.34 0.91
N ASP A 63 -0.33 -14.33 -0.26
CA ASP A 63 -0.46 -15.54 -1.08
C ASP A 63 0.92 -16.08 -1.46
N LYS A 64 1.08 -17.41 -1.52
CA LYS A 64 2.34 -18.05 -1.91
C LYS A 64 2.74 -17.71 -3.34
N LEU A 65 1.76 -17.48 -4.20
CA LEU A 65 1.95 -17.19 -5.62
C LEU A 65 2.14 -15.69 -5.83
N GLU A 66 3.31 -15.33 -6.35
CA GLU A 66 3.70 -13.95 -6.62
C GLU A 66 2.71 -13.22 -7.54
N ILE A 67 2.19 -13.91 -8.55
CA ILE A 67 1.23 -13.33 -9.49
C ILE A 67 -0.03 -12.85 -8.77
N ILE A 68 -0.50 -13.58 -7.75
CA ILE A 68 -1.67 -13.18 -6.95
C ILE A 68 -1.32 -11.98 -6.08
N ARG A 69 -0.15 -12.00 -5.43
CA ARG A 69 0.29 -10.85 -4.60
C ARG A 69 0.38 -9.57 -5.43
N ILE A 70 0.90 -9.63 -6.66
CA ILE A 70 0.98 -8.48 -7.57
C ILE A 70 -0.42 -7.97 -7.94
N ASP A 71 -1.31 -8.87 -8.36
CA ASP A 71 -2.71 -8.52 -8.68
C ASP A 71 -3.44 -7.93 -7.45
N ALA A 72 -3.12 -8.42 -6.24
CA ALA A 72 -3.66 -7.92 -4.99
C ALA A 72 -3.13 -6.52 -4.61
N VAL A 73 -1.83 -6.25 -4.77
CA VAL A 73 -1.28 -4.90 -4.57
C VAL A 73 -2.00 -3.90 -5.49
N ARG A 74 -2.22 -4.29 -6.74
CA ARG A 74 -2.95 -3.46 -7.71
C ARG A 74 -4.41 -3.22 -7.29
N LEU A 75 -5.09 -4.26 -6.78
CA LEU A 75 -6.42 -4.15 -6.21
C LEU A 75 -6.44 -3.13 -5.06
N PHE A 76 -5.52 -3.27 -4.09
CA PHE A 76 -5.45 -2.40 -2.91
C PHE A 76 -5.13 -0.95 -3.26
N GLN A 77 -4.30 -0.71 -4.29
CA GLN A 77 -3.98 0.63 -4.75
C GLN A 77 -5.22 1.42 -5.13
N ILE A 78 -6.18 0.79 -5.80
CA ILE A 78 -7.45 1.41 -6.21
C ILE A 78 -8.44 1.41 -5.06
N LEU A 79 -8.52 0.31 -4.30
CA LEU A 79 -9.48 0.14 -3.21
C LEU A 79 -9.32 1.18 -2.10
N VAL A 80 -8.09 1.55 -1.73
CA VAL A 80 -7.83 2.48 -0.61
C VAL A 80 -7.81 3.95 -1.02
N ARG A 81 -7.95 4.25 -2.32
CA ARG A 81 -7.84 5.60 -2.86
C ARG A 81 -9.05 6.45 -2.46
N GLY A 82 -8.80 7.56 -1.77
CA GLY A 82 -9.82 8.57 -1.44
C GLY A 82 -10.84 8.16 -0.38
N ASN A 83 -10.76 6.95 0.21
CA ASN A 83 -11.74 6.45 1.16
C ASN A 83 -11.12 6.25 2.56
N TRP A 84 -11.31 7.24 3.43
CA TRP A 84 -10.75 7.26 4.78
C TRP A 84 -11.18 6.07 5.65
N ASN A 85 -12.41 5.58 5.48
CA ASN A 85 -12.95 4.44 6.23
C ASN A 85 -12.21 3.15 5.87
N ILE A 86 -12.05 2.89 4.56
CA ILE A 86 -11.30 1.72 4.07
C ILE A 86 -9.85 1.79 4.55
N GLN A 87 -9.20 2.93 4.37
CA GLN A 87 -7.80 3.14 4.79
C GLN A 87 -7.60 2.85 6.28
N GLY A 88 -8.53 3.27 7.14
CA GLY A 88 -8.49 2.99 8.58
C GLY A 88 -8.64 1.51 8.90
N ILE A 89 -9.56 0.81 8.23
CA ILE A 89 -9.77 -0.64 8.43
C ILE A 89 -8.54 -1.43 8.01
N VAL A 90 -8.04 -1.22 6.78
CA VAL A 90 -6.91 -2.00 6.25
C VAL A 90 -5.61 -1.71 7.01
N THR A 91 -5.42 -0.48 7.50
CA THR A 91 -4.29 -0.13 8.37
C THR A 91 -4.40 -0.83 9.73
N GLY A 92 -5.61 -0.93 10.29
CA GLY A 92 -5.86 -1.71 11.51
C GLY A 92 -5.53 -3.20 11.36
N GLU A 93 -5.63 -3.73 10.15
CA GLU A 93 -5.34 -5.13 9.78
C GLU A 93 -3.91 -5.29 9.19
N ASN A 94 -2.96 -4.44 9.59
CA ASN A 94 -1.53 -4.55 9.26
C ASN A 94 -1.20 -4.54 7.75
N CYS A 95 -1.94 -3.77 6.95
CA CYS A 95 -1.68 -3.63 5.52
C CYS A 95 -0.27 -3.06 5.21
N PHE A 96 0.23 -2.12 6.02
CA PHE A 96 1.56 -1.53 5.80
C PHE A 96 2.67 -2.57 5.85
N GLU A 97 2.69 -3.43 6.86
CA GLU A 97 3.67 -4.49 7.01
C GLU A 97 3.65 -5.45 5.82
N ARG A 98 2.46 -5.89 5.42
CA ARG A 98 2.27 -6.81 4.28
C ARG A 98 2.79 -6.22 2.97
N VAL A 99 2.51 -4.95 2.72
CA VAL A 99 2.99 -4.25 1.52
C VAL A 99 4.50 -4.04 1.55
N LEU A 100 5.07 -3.73 2.72
CA LEU A 100 6.52 -3.59 2.90
C LEU A 100 7.26 -4.92 2.74
N ASP A 101 6.67 -6.03 3.19
CA ASP A 101 7.24 -7.37 2.98
C ASP A 101 7.32 -7.70 1.48
N ILE A 102 6.26 -7.38 0.71
CA ILE A 102 6.29 -7.52 -0.76
C ILE A 102 7.38 -6.62 -1.35
N LEU A 103 7.48 -5.37 -0.90
CA LEU A 103 8.50 -4.43 -1.36
C LEU A 103 9.91 -4.97 -1.13
N HIS A 104 10.21 -5.47 0.07
CA HIS A 104 11.51 -6.02 0.43
C HIS A 104 11.87 -7.27 -0.38
N ASN A 105 10.89 -8.12 -0.69
CA ASN A 105 11.09 -9.28 -1.56
C ASN A 105 11.47 -8.90 -3.01
N LYS A 106 11.17 -7.67 -3.45
CA LYS A 106 11.49 -7.16 -4.78
C LYS A 106 12.77 -6.34 -4.85
N ARG A 107 13.51 -6.21 -3.75
CA ARG A 107 14.69 -5.34 -3.67
C ARG A 107 15.75 -5.62 -4.74
N ASP A 108 15.97 -6.88 -5.08
CA ASP A 108 16.98 -7.27 -6.08
C ASP A 108 16.51 -7.06 -7.53
N SER A 109 15.24 -6.66 -7.73
CA SER A 109 14.60 -6.45 -9.04
C SER A 109 14.35 -4.95 -9.27
N ASP A 110 15.43 -4.21 -9.50
CA ASP A 110 15.46 -2.73 -9.60
C ASP A 110 14.39 -2.10 -10.54
N ASP A 111 13.94 -2.83 -11.56
CA ASP A 111 12.96 -2.35 -12.55
C ASP A 111 11.55 -2.96 -12.40
N ASP A 112 11.22 -3.60 -11.27
CA ASP A 112 9.89 -4.17 -11.06
C ASP A 112 8.78 -3.09 -10.96
N LEU A 113 7.64 -3.35 -11.61
CA LEU A 113 6.42 -2.54 -11.52
C LEU A 113 5.77 -2.60 -10.13
N THR A 114 5.90 -3.74 -9.46
CA THR A 114 5.33 -4.00 -8.15
C THR A 114 5.85 -3.03 -7.09
N ILE A 115 7.13 -2.61 -7.19
CA ILE A 115 7.74 -1.64 -6.25
C ILE A 115 6.94 -0.33 -6.28
N GLN A 116 6.65 0.17 -7.48
CA GLN A 116 5.92 1.41 -7.67
C GLN A 116 4.48 1.30 -7.15
N ASP A 117 3.80 0.18 -7.44
CA ASP A 117 2.44 -0.05 -6.98
C ASP A 117 2.37 -0.15 -5.44
N CYS A 118 3.33 -0.81 -4.79
CA CYS A 118 3.44 -0.84 -3.32
C CYS A 118 3.59 0.57 -2.73
N LEU A 119 4.44 1.41 -3.32
CA LEU A 119 4.63 2.79 -2.86
C LEU A 119 3.35 3.62 -3.02
N TYR A 120 2.58 3.41 -4.09
CA TYR A 120 1.28 4.06 -4.24
C TYR A 120 0.26 3.59 -3.21
N VAL A 121 0.23 2.30 -2.86
CA VAL A 121 -0.63 1.82 -1.76
C VAL A 121 -0.28 2.54 -0.47
N ILE A 122 1.00 2.61 -0.10
CA ILE A 122 1.46 3.32 1.10
C ILE A 122 1.06 4.79 1.04
N LEU A 123 1.29 5.47 -0.09
CA LEU A 123 0.94 6.88 -0.26
C LEU A 123 -0.57 7.10 -0.09
N ASN A 124 -1.40 6.29 -0.72
CA ASN A 124 -2.87 6.38 -0.62
C ASN A 124 -3.36 6.12 0.80
N LEU A 125 -2.72 5.21 1.55
CA LEU A 125 -3.04 4.97 2.96
C LEU A 125 -2.66 6.14 3.87
N LEU A 126 -1.67 6.94 3.47
CA LEU A 126 -1.20 8.11 4.21
C LEU A 126 -1.85 9.41 3.71
N GLU A 127 -2.56 9.42 2.59
CA GLU A 127 -3.19 10.64 2.11
C GLU A 127 -4.34 11.06 3.05
N ASP A 128 -4.26 12.27 3.58
CA ASP A 128 -5.27 12.88 4.47
C ASP A 128 -5.73 12.04 5.69
N ASN A 129 -4.88 11.13 6.18
CA ASN A 129 -5.22 10.22 7.28
C ASN A 129 -4.22 10.31 8.47
N PRO A 130 -4.43 11.24 9.43
CA PRO A 130 -3.53 11.41 10.58
C PRO A 130 -3.35 10.17 11.48
N PRO A 131 -4.39 9.37 11.78
CA PRO A 131 -4.21 8.09 12.47
C PRO A 131 -3.24 7.14 11.74
N ASN A 132 -3.32 7.05 10.42
CA ASN A 132 -2.42 6.21 9.64
C ASN A 132 -0.98 6.73 9.65
N HIS A 133 -0.76 8.05 9.70
CA HIS A 133 0.60 8.61 9.87
C HIS A 133 1.23 8.15 11.18
N ARG A 134 0.48 8.24 12.28
CA ARG A 134 0.95 7.77 13.59
C ARG A 134 1.21 6.27 13.59
N GLY A 135 0.33 5.49 12.96
CA GLY A 135 0.54 4.06 12.77
C GLY A 135 1.84 3.78 12.02
N PHE A 136 2.06 4.46 10.89
CA PHE A 136 3.23 4.25 10.04
C PHE A 136 4.54 4.70 10.69
N CYS A 137 4.57 5.87 11.34
CA CYS A 137 5.74 6.41 12.05
C CYS A 137 6.01 5.69 13.40
N GLY A 138 4.96 5.21 14.07
CA GLY A 138 5.05 4.50 15.35
C GLY A 138 5.44 3.03 15.21
N ARG A 139 5.21 2.43 14.04
CA ARG A 139 5.61 1.06 13.69
C ARG A 139 7.00 1.07 13.05
N THR A 140 7.64 -0.11 12.99
CA THR A 140 8.90 -0.33 12.23
C THR A 140 8.74 -0.15 10.72
N CYS A 141 7.52 0.14 10.24
CA CYS A 141 7.18 0.35 8.84
C CYS A 141 8.02 1.46 8.19
N PHE A 142 8.14 2.63 8.84
CA PHE A 142 8.95 3.73 8.30
C PHE A 142 10.43 3.36 8.21
N GLN A 143 10.96 2.64 9.20
CA GLN A 143 12.35 2.17 9.20
C GLN A 143 12.60 1.13 8.10
N GLY A 144 11.66 0.21 7.87
CA GLY A 144 11.72 -0.74 6.75
C GLY A 144 11.78 -0.03 5.40
N LEU A 145 10.91 0.96 5.19
CA LEU A 145 10.92 1.77 3.96
C LEU A 145 12.24 2.53 3.78
N CYS A 146 12.78 3.12 4.85
CA CYS A 146 14.09 3.78 4.80
C CYS A 146 15.22 2.81 4.44
N GLY A 147 15.26 1.62 5.06
CA GLY A 147 16.27 0.60 4.78
C GLY A 147 16.21 0.06 3.34
N PHE A 148 15.03 0.09 2.70
CA PHE A 148 14.89 -0.27 1.29
C PHE A 148 15.70 0.66 0.38
N PHE A 149 15.58 1.98 0.58
CA PHE A 149 16.22 3.00 -0.26
C PHE A 149 17.65 3.36 0.16
N GLU A 150 18.15 2.87 1.29
CA GLU A 150 19.47 3.24 1.83
C GLU A 150 20.60 3.05 0.82
N GLN A 151 20.68 1.89 0.19
CA GLN A 151 21.74 1.60 -0.78
C GLN A 151 21.63 2.43 -2.06
N ASP A 152 20.40 2.75 -2.46
CA ASP A 152 20.12 3.52 -3.67
C ASP A 152 20.52 4.99 -3.51
N LEU A 153 20.41 5.52 -2.29
CA LEU A 153 20.74 6.89 -1.95
C LEU A 153 22.24 7.10 -1.65
N ILE A 154 22.95 6.05 -1.23
CA ILE A 154 24.39 6.11 -0.90
C ILE A 154 25.26 5.86 -2.13
N GLN A 155 24.86 4.96 -3.04
CA GLN A 155 25.71 4.59 -4.17
C GLN A 155 25.40 5.42 -5.43
N GLU A 156 26.42 6.08 -5.98
CA GLU A 156 26.37 6.72 -7.31
C GLU A 156 26.24 5.65 -8.40
N ARG A 157 24.99 5.26 -8.71
CA ARG A 157 24.65 4.38 -9.83
C ARG A 157 23.85 5.15 -10.88
N HIS A 158 23.90 4.67 -12.12
CA HIS A 158 22.99 5.13 -13.16
C HIS A 158 21.57 4.67 -12.79
N TRP A 159 20.67 5.61 -12.54
CA TRP A 159 19.28 5.31 -12.20
C TRP A 159 18.44 5.16 -13.47
N SER A 160 17.62 4.11 -13.53
CA SER A 160 16.57 3.98 -14.54
C SER A 160 15.45 4.99 -14.28
N THR A 161 14.63 5.28 -15.30
CA THR A 161 13.44 6.15 -15.15
C THR A 161 12.49 5.64 -14.06
N ARG A 162 12.39 4.32 -13.91
CA ARG A 162 11.57 3.66 -12.90
C ARG A 162 12.13 3.91 -11.50
N LYS A 163 13.44 3.76 -11.33
CA LYS A 163 14.13 4.04 -10.06
C LYS A 163 13.97 5.50 -9.62
N VAL A 164 14.11 6.45 -10.55
CA VAL A 164 13.82 7.87 -10.30
C VAL A 164 12.38 8.06 -9.80
N THR A 165 11.42 7.37 -10.42
CA THR A 165 10.00 7.43 -10.03
C THR A 165 9.77 6.85 -8.63
N ASN A 166 10.40 5.72 -8.31
CA ASN A 166 10.31 5.10 -6.99
C ASN A 166 10.89 6.00 -5.89
N VAL A 167 12.07 6.59 -6.13
CA VAL A 167 12.67 7.56 -5.20
C VAL A 167 11.79 8.81 -5.07
N HIS A 168 11.19 9.29 -6.17
CA HIS A 168 10.25 10.40 -6.12
C HIS A 168 9.03 10.08 -5.23
N LEU A 169 8.43 8.90 -5.38
CA LEU A 169 7.32 8.44 -4.55
C LEU A 169 7.72 8.31 -3.08
N PHE A 170 8.93 7.80 -2.80
CA PHE A 170 9.46 7.74 -1.44
C PHE A 170 9.59 9.13 -0.80
N LEU A 171 10.14 10.11 -1.53
CA LEU A 171 10.23 11.49 -1.07
C LEU A 171 8.85 12.13 -0.88
N GLN A 172 7.88 11.79 -1.73
CA GLN A 172 6.48 12.19 -1.55
C GLN A 172 5.89 11.62 -0.26
N ILE A 173 6.13 10.34 0.06
CA ILE A 173 5.69 9.73 1.32
C ILE A 173 6.29 10.50 2.51
N ILE A 174 7.60 10.77 2.50
CA ILE A 174 8.25 11.56 3.55
C ILE A 174 7.59 12.94 3.67
N ARG A 175 7.39 13.64 2.56
CA ARG A 175 6.75 14.97 2.53
C ARG A 175 5.34 14.92 3.10
N THR A 176 4.57 13.89 2.79
CA THR A 176 3.24 13.67 3.35
C THR A 176 3.31 13.52 4.86
N LEU A 177 4.24 12.75 5.41
CA LEU A 177 4.38 12.56 6.86
C LEU A 177 4.74 13.84 7.63
N VAL A 178 5.54 14.75 7.03
CA VAL A 178 6.00 15.99 7.68
C VAL A 178 5.28 17.26 7.21
N SER A 179 4.14 17.12 6.51
CA SER A 179 3.43 18.27 5.94
C SER A 179 3.01 19.29 7.03
N PRO A 180 3.35 20.58 6.88
CA PRO A 180 3.07 21.62 7.88
C PRO A 180 1.59 21.97 8.01
N THR A 181 0.74 21.44 7.13
CA THR A 181 -0.73 21.61 7.15
C THR A 181 -1.42 20.78 8.22
N LYS A 182 -0.68 19.97 8.99
CA LYS A 182 -1.21 18.97 9.94
C LYS A 182 -1.02 19.40 11.39
N SER A 183 -1.60 18.65 12.33
CA SER A 183 -1.45 18.93 13.75
C SER A 183 0.00 18.80 14.21
N THR A 184 0.46 19.75 15.01
CA THR A 184 1.85 19.91 15.44
C THR A 184 2.42 18.66 16.12
N GLU A 185 1.62 17.96 16.94
CA GLU A 185 2.06 16.75 17.66
C GLU A 185 2.42 15.59 16.73
N ASN A 186 1.61 15.36 15.69
CA ASN A 186 1.86 14.29 14.71
C ASN A 186 3.09 14.61 13.86
N ILE A 187 3.26 15.88 13.50
CA ILE A 187 4.41 16.36 12.73
C ILE A 187 5.71 16.14 13.50
N VAL A 188 5.78 16.54 14.78
CA VAL A 188 7.01 16.41 15.58
C VAL A 188 7.44 14.95 15.73
N ALA A 189 6.51 14.04 16.00
CA ALA A 189 6.81 12.62 16.12
C ALA A 189 7.37 12.02 14.82
N CYS A 190 6.73 12.31 13.68
CA CYS A 190 7.22 11.85 12.38
C CYS A 190 8.53 12.56 11.98
N GLN A 191 8.71 13.84 12.31
CA GLN A 191 9.98 14.57 12.06
C GLN A 191 11.16 13.96 12.80
N CYS A 192 11.00 13.53 14.06
CA CYS A 192 12.05 12.84 14.79
C CYS A 192 12.49 11.55 14.05
N LYS A 193 11.53 10.76 13.57
CA LYS A 193 11.81 9.52 12.83
C LYS A 193 12.42 9.77 11.45
N VAL A 194 11.92 10.76 10.71
CA VAL A 194 12.52 11.17 9.43
C VAL A 194 13.95 11.65 9.65
N LYS A 195 14.21 12.43 10.70
CA LYS A 195 15.56 12.89 11.04
C LYS A 195 16.52 11.72 11.33
N GLU A 196 16.09 10.74 12.11
CA GLU A 196 16.88 9.52 12.37
C GLU A 196 17.24 8.81 11.05
N CYS A 197 16.27 8.64 10.14
CA CYS A 197 16.48 8.00 8.84
C CYS A 197 17.42 8.81 7.92
N VAL A 198 17.22 10.12 7.82
CA VAL A 198 18.08 10.99 6.98
C VAL A 198 19.50 11.07 7.54
N GLN A 199 19.68 11.07 8.86
CA GLN A 199 21.01 11.01 9.46
C GLN A 199 21.77 9.75 9.05
N VAL A 200 21.11 8.59 8.99
CA VAL A 200 21.74 7.35 8.50
C VAL A 200 22.25 7.52 7.06
N PHE A 201 21.46 8.13 6.17
CA PHE A 201 21.89 8.38 4.79
C PHE A 201 23.06 9.37 4.70
N CYS A 202 23.05 10.45 5.50
CA CYS A 202 24.11 11.46 5.46
C CYS A 202 25.42 11.03 6.12
N TYR A 203 25.39 10.11 7.09
CA TYR A 203 26.62 9.60 7.74
C TYR A 203 27.27 8.44 6.97
N ASN A 204 26.49 7.73 6.14
CA ASN A 204 26.96 6.56 5.37
C ASN A 204 27.30 6.88 3.91
N ALA A 205 27.09 8.12 3.45
CA ALA A 205 27.51 8.65 2.14
C ALA A 205 28.88 9.35 2.24
#